data_AF-A0A6V7JNZ0-F1
#
_entry.id   AF-A0A6V7JNZ0-F1
#
_cell.length_a   1.000
_cell.length_b   1.000
_cell.length_c   1.000
_cell.angle_alpha   90.00
_cell.angle_beta   90.00
_cell.angle_gamma   90.00
#
_symmetry.space_group_name_H-M   'P 1'
#
loop_
_entity.id
_entity.type
_entity.pdbx_description
1 polymer ?
#
loop_
_entity_poly.entity_id
_entity_poly.type
_entity_poly.pdbx_seq_one_letter_code
_entity_poly.pdbx_strand_id
1 'polypeptide(L)'
;VGHIIAVAGQIPMVPGNLSLLDMNIKRQCRLTLRHINRIVNAMDHSTQLRDIVQGICYLTHPNYIPEARKEWEKRTNNAIVDYVVVPNLPRNAQVEWCVWAHRDNNRFE
;
A
#
# COMPACT_ATOMS: atom_id res chain seq x y z
N VAL A 1 17.09 -2.31 -3.73
CA VAL A 1 18.40 -2.31 -4.43
C VAL A 1 19.01 -0.93 -4.20
N GLY A 2 20.22 -0.87 -3.65
CA GLY A 2 20.74 0.37 -3.09
C GLY A 2 19.87 0.87 -1.92
N HIS A 3 19.51 2.16 -1.93
CA HIS A 3 18.72 2.84 -0.88
C HIS A 3 17.19 2.68 -1.05
N ILE A 4 16.75 1.97 -2.09
CA ILE A 4 15.33 1.76 -2.38
C ILE A 4 14.85 0.41 -1.82
N ILE A 5 13.76 0.47 -1.06
CA ILE A 5 12.97 -0.69 -0.63
C ILE A 5 11.77 -0.80 -1.58
N ALA A 6 11.76 -1.83 -2.41
CA ALA A 6 10.63 -2.15 -3.29
C ALA A 6 9.77 -3.22 -2.61
N VAL A 7 8.48 -2.91 -2.41
CA VAL A 7 7.51 -3.84 -1.82
C VAL A 7 6.67 -4.42 -2.95
N ALA A 8 6.61 -5.75 -3.03
CA ALA A 8 5.73 -6.44 -3.97
C ALA A 8 4.28 -6.04 -3.77
N GLY A 9 3.44 -6.22 -4.80
CA GLY A 9 2.01 -5.94 -4.73
C GLY A 9 1.34 -6.60 -3.53
N GLN A 10 0.80 -5.78 -2.64
CA GLN A 10 0.12 -6.23 -1.44
C GLN A 10 -1.39 -6.24 -1.67
N ILE A 11 -2.04 -7.36 -1.38
CA ILE A 11 -3.49 -7.52 -1.33
C ILE A 11 -3.94 -7.78 0.12
N PRO A 12 -5.22 -7.57 0.49
CA PRO A 12 -5.68 -7.61 1.88
C PRO A 12 -5.90 -9.05 2.38
N MET A 13 -4.86 -9.88 2.37
CA MET A 13 -4.92 -11.23 2.95
C MET A 13 -4.77 -11.18 4.46
N VAL A 14 -5.66 -11.86 5.19
CA VAL A 14 -5.57 -11.93 6.66
C VAL A 14 -4.36 -12.79 7.04
N PRO A 15 -3.38 -12.25 7.81
CA PRO A 15 -2.26 -13.05 8.29
C PRO A 15 -2.75 -14.19 9.19
N GLY A 16 -2.22 -15.40 8.97
CA GLY A 16 -2.55 -16.60 9.75
C GLY A 16 -3.47 -17.58 9.03
N ASN A 17 -4.40 -17.10 8.19
CA ASN A 17 -5.27 -17.97 7.38
C ASN A 17 -5.15 -17.72 5.86
N LEU A 18 -4.49 -16.64 5.44
CA LEU A 18 -4.28 -16.26 4.05
C LEU A 18 -5.58 -16.09 3.24
N SER A 19 -6.72 -15.95 3.91
CA SER A 19 -7.98 -15.63 3.24
C SER A 19 -8.00 -14.16 2.85
N LEU A 20 -8.65 -13.84 1.72
CA LEU A 20 -8.88 -12.45 1.36
C LEU A 20 -9.86 -11.83 2.37
N LEU A 21 -9.59 -10.61 2.82
CA LEU A 21 -10.50 -9.87 3.67
C LEU A 21 -11.77 -9.51 2.89
N ASP A 22 -12.84 -10.27 3.13
CA ASP A 22 -14.15 -10.05 2.54
C ASP A 22 -14.90 -8.92 3.26
N MET A 23 -14.40 -7.70 3.07
CA MET A 23 -14.97 -6.47 3.61
C MET A 23 -14.91 -5.36 2.57
N ASN A 24 -15.53 -4.22 2.88
CA ASN A 24 -15.50 -3.05 2.02
C ASN A 24 -14.08 -2.55 1.71
N ILE A 25 -13.97 -1.81 0.61
CA ILE A 25 -12.72 -1.24 0.10
C ILE A 25 -11.91 -0.51 1.17
N LYS A 26 -12.56 0.23 2.05
CA LYS A 26 -11.91 0.96 3.14
C LYS A 26 -11.15 0.02 4.08
N ARG A 27 -11.77 -1.08 4.51
CA ARG A 27 -11.12 -2.07 5.39
C ARG A 27 -10.04 -2.85 4.64
N GLN A 28 -10.25 -3.16 3.36
CA GLN A 28 -9.22 -3.76 2.50
C GLN A 28 -7.98 -2.86 2.40
N CYS A 29 -8.15 -1.58 2.06
CA CYS A 29 -7.06 -0.60 2.00
C CYS A 29 -6.31 -0.51 3.33
N ARG A 30 -7.03 -0.42 4.46
CA ARG A 30 -6.40 -0.38 5.80
C ARG A 30 -5.52 -1.57 6.09
N LEU A 31 -5.98 -2.77 5.74
CA LEU A 31 -5.25 -4.00 5.95
C LEU A 31 -4.00 -4.04 5.05
N THR A 32 -4.15 -3.75 3.77
CA THR A 32 -3.05 -3.72 2.81
C THR A 32 -1.97 -2.70 3.20
N LEU A 33 -2.35 -1.46 3.55
CA LEU A 33 -1.40 -0.44 4.01
C LEU A 33 -0.71 -0.83 5.33
N ARG A 34 -1.37 -1.64 6.18
CA ARG A 34 -0.75 -2.20 7.37
C ARG A 34 0.29 -3.28 7.03
N HIS A 35 0.05 -4.10 6.00
CA HIS A 35 1.05 -5.04 5.50
C HIS A 35 2.29 -4.29 5.00
N ILE A 36 2.08 -3.28 4.16
CA ILE A 36 3.16 -2.44 3.63
C ILE A 36 3.99 -1.86 4.76
N ASN A 37 3.37 -1.20 5.74
CA ASN A 37 4.11 -0.62 6.86
C ASN A 37 4.93 -1.67 7.63
N ARG A 38 4.38 -2.86 7.85
CA ARG A 38 5.12 -3.95 8.54
C ARG A 38 6.28 -4.48 7.71
N ILE A 39 6.10 -4.62 6.39
CA ILE A 39 7.15 -5.07 5.48
C ILE A 39 8.27 -4.03 5.45
N VAL A 40 7.94 -2.76 5.23
CA VAL A 40 8.93 -1.67 5.21
C VAL A 40 9.69 -1.59 6.54
N ASN A 41 8.98 -1.60 7.67
CA ASN A 41 9.61 -1.60 9.00
C ASN A 41 10.49 -2.84 9.26
N ALA A 42 10.18 -3.99 8.66
CA ALA A 42 10.97 -5.21 8.79
C ALA A 42 12.21 -5.20 7.89
N MET A 43 12.15 -4.49 6.75
CA MET A 43 13.29 -4.29 5.86
C MET A 43 14.27 -3.26 6.43
N ASP A 44 13.78 -2.26 7.15
CA ASP A 44 14.57 -1.25 7.86
C ASP A 44 13.73 -0.62 8.99
N HIS A 45 14.17 -0.77 10.24
CA HIS A 45 13.45 -0.25 11.41
C HIS A 45 13.35 1.28 11.47
N SER A 46 14.19 1.98 10.71
CA SER A 46 14.16 3.44 10.60
C SER A 46 13.21 3.95 9.51
N THR A 47 12.65 3.05 8.69
CA THR A 47 11.72 3.38 7.61
C THR A 47 10.28 3.06 8.03
N GLN A 48 9.35 3.94 7.70
CA GLN A 48 7.91 3.83 7.95
C GLN A 48 7.11 4.12 6.67
N LEU A 49 5.78 4.00 6.74
CA LEU A 49 4.92 4.32 5.60
C LEU A 49 5.13 5.74 5.05
N ARG A 50 5.53 6.71 5.88
CA ARG A 50 5.78 8.10 5.47
C ARG A 50 6.98 8.26 4.53
N ASP A 51 7.91 7.31 4.57
CA ASP A 51 9.15 7.34 3.79
C ASP A 51 8.96 6.71 2.39
N ILE A 52 7.73 6.27 2.08
CA ILE A 52 7.33 5.90 0.72
C ILE A 52 7.38 7.14 -0.16
N VAL A 53 8.09 7.03 -1.29
CA VAL A 53 8.27 8.12 -2.27
C VAL A 53 7.34 7.94 -3.47
N GLN A 54 6.98 6.71 -3.80
CA GLN A 54 6.11 6.38 -4.92
C GLN A 54 5.24 5.17 -4.63
N GLY A 55 4.01 5.18 -5.13
CA GLY A 55 3.13 4.03 -5.08
C GLY A 55 2.21 3.93 -6.29
N ILE A 56 1.77 2.71 -6.59
CA ILE A 56 0.68 2.45 -7.52
C ILE A 56 -0.39 1.69 -6.74
N CYS A 57 -1.61 2.20 -6.80
CA CYS A 57 -2.81 1.58 -6.23
C CYS A 57 -3.67 1.06 -7.38
N TYR A 58 -3.66 -0.26 -7.56
CA TYR A 58 -4.55 -0.93 -8.51
C TYR A 58 -5.89 -1.21 -7.85
N LEU A 59 -6.98 -0.92 -8.56
CA LEU A 59 -8.35 -1.02 -8.08
C LEU A 59 -9.22 -1.71 -9.12
N THR A 60 -10.25 -2.46 -8.69
CA THR A 60 -11.17 -3.12 -9.63
C THR A 60 -12.35 -2.25 -10.07
N HIS A 61 -12.55 -1.09 -9.44
CA HIS A 61 -13.65 -0.18 -9.77
C HIS A 61 -13.28 1.29 -9.51
N PRO A 62 -13.63 2.24 -10.41
CA PRO A 62 -13.28 3.67 -10.24
C PRO A 62 -13.86 4.28 -8.96
N ASN A 63 -15.06 3.86 -8.53
CA ASN A 63 -15.67 4.32 -7.27
C ASN A 63 -14.85 4.01 -6.01
N TYR A 64 -13.83 3.15 -6.09
CA TYR A 64 -12.95 2.82 -4.98
C TYR A 64 -11.79 3.82 -4.81
N ILE A 65 -11.50 4.63 -5.84
CA ILE A 65 -10.38 5.61 -5.83
C ILE A 65 -10.49 6.58 -4.65
N PRO A 66 -11.64 7.24 -4.38
CA PRO A 66 -11.72 8.23 -3.31
C PRO A 66 -11.44 7.63 -1.92
N GLU A 67 -11.93 6.41 -1.66
CA GLU A 67 -11.69 5.74 -0.38
C GLU A 67 -10.24 5.24 -0.25
N ALA A 68 -9.66 4.68 -1.33
CA ALA A 68 -8.26 4.27 -1.34
C ALA A 68 -7.32 5.45 -1.09
N ARG A 69 -7.56 6.58 -1.78
CA ARG A 69 -6.85 7.84 -1.58
C ARG A 69 -6.98 8.35 -0.16
N LYS A 70 -8.20 8.43 0.36
CA LYS A 70 -8.46 8.89 1.71
C LYS A 70 -7.76 8.04 2.78
N GLU A 71 -7.68 6.72 2.60
CA GLU A 71 -6.98 5.85 3.56
C GLU A 71 -5.45 5.95 3.43
N TRP A 72 -4.91 6.29 2.25
CA TRP A 72 -3.50 6.65 2.04
C TRP A 72 -3.14 7.97 2.73
N GLU A 73 -3.86 9.04 2.40
CA GLU A 73 -3.59 10.42 2.83
C GLU A 73 -3.70 10.59 4.36
N LYS A 74 -4.50 9.75 5.03
CA LYS A 74 -4.53 9.67 6.50
C LYS A 74 -3.20 9.28 7.14
N ARG A 75 -2.31 8.64 6.38
CA ARG A 75 -1.05 8.10 6.89
C ARG A 75 0.16 8.83 6.32
N THR A 76 0.08 9.32 5.09
CA THR A 76 1.14 10.11 4.45
C THR A 76 0.62 10.83 3.20
N ASN A 77 1.18 12.01 2.92
CA ASN A 77 0.97 12.76 1.67
C ASN A 77 2.28 12.97 0.89
N ASN A 78 3.36 12.28 1.29
CA ASN A 78 4.70 12.55 0.76
C ASN A 78 5.00 11.82 -0.56
N ALA A 79 4.18 10.81 -0.90
CA ALA A 79 4.39 9.98 -2.07
C ALA A 79 3.57 10.45 -3.26
N ILE A 80 4.16 10.32 -4.46
CA ILE A 80 3.41 10.35 -5.71
C ILE A 80 2.68 9.01 -5.84
N VAL A 81 1.35 9.04 -5.94
CA VAL A 81 0.52 7.83 -6.04
C VAL A 81 -0.35 7.88 -7.29
N ASP A 82 -0.16 6.88 -8.15
CA ASP A 82 -1.02 6.61 -9.29
C ASP A 82 -2.15 5.65 -8.89
N TYR A 83 -3.37 5.96 -9.28
CA TYR A 83 -4.55 5.11 -9.08
C TYR A 83 -4.96 4.54 -10.43
N VAL A 84 -4.85 3.23 -10.59
CA VAL A 84 -5.08 2.53 -11.85
C VAL A 84 -6.24 1.56 -11.71
N VAL A 85 -7.25 1.67 -12.56
CA VAL A 85 -8.38 0.74 -12.57
C VAL A 85 -8.05 -0.42 -13.52
N VAL A 86 -8.15 -1.65 -13.03
CA VAL A 86 -7.90 -2.88 -13.79
C VAL A 86 -9.10 -3.83 -13.70
N PRO A 87 -9.34 -4.70 -14.70
CA PRO A 87 -10.52 -5.57 -14.69
C PRO A 87 -10.57 -6.54 -13.51
N ASN A 88 -9.41 -7.08 -13.10
CA ASN A 88 -9.30 -8.06 -12.03
C ASN A 88 -7.95 -7.94 -11.33
N LEU A 89 -7.92 -8.38 -10.06
CA LEU A 89 -6.71 -8.50 -9.24
C LEU A 89 -6.56 -9.94 -8.73
N PRO A 90 -5.35 -10.34 -8.29
CA PRO A 90 -5.12 -11.65 -7.72
C PRO A 90 -6.13 -11.99 -6.61
N ARG A 91 -6.66 -13.21 -6.66
CA ARG A 91 -7.67 -13.73 -5.71
C ARG A 91 -8.94 -12.88 -5.61
N ASN A 92 -9.30 -12.13 -6.66
CA ASN A 92 -10.46 -11.23 -6.70
C ASN A 92 -10.42 -10.12 -5.63
N ALA A 93 -9.23 -9.66 -5.25
CA ALA A 93 -9.07 -8.49 -4.39
C ALA A 93 -9.71 -7.24 -5.04
N GLN A 94 -10.15 -6.29 -4.22
CA GLN A 94 -10.64 -5.00 -4.73
C GLN A 94 -9.52 -3.96 -4.86
N VAL A 95 -8.39 -4.20 -4.18
CA VAL A 95 -7.24 -3.29 -4.13
C VAL A 95 -5.93 -4.05 -4.01
N GLU A 96 -4.92 -3.57 -4.73
CA GLU A 96 -3.52 -3.99 -4.62
C GLU A 96 -2.63 -2.75 -4.57
N TRP A 97 -1.65 -2.74 -3.65
CA TRP A 97 -0.70 -1.64 -3.52
C TRP A 97 0.73 -2.11 -3.80
N CYS A 98 1.38 -1.48 -4.77
CA CYS A 98 2.81 -1.58 -5.02
C CYS A 98 3.49 -0.28 -4.58
N VAL A 99 4.57 -0.35 -3.80
CA VAL A 99 5.21 0.86 -3.27
C VAL A 99 6.74 0.77 -3.28
N TRP A 100 7.36 1.95 -3.36
CA TRP A 100 8.79 2.14 -3.24
C TRP A 100 9.08 3.15 -2.12
N ALA A 101 9.85 2.71 -1.14
CA ALA A 101 10.37 3.58 -0.08
C ALA A 101 11.85 3.86 -0.30
N HIS A 102 12.30 5.02 0.16
CA HIS A 102 13.70 5.41 0.13
C HIS A 102 14.21 5.56 1.58
N ARG A 103 15.28 4.84 1.93
CA ARG A 103 15.78 4.74 3.32
C ARG A 103 16.13 6.10 3.94
N ASP A 104 16.65 7.02 3.13
CA ASP A 104 17.07 8.35 3.59
C ASP A 104 15.97 9.42 3.42
N ASN A 105 14.74 9.05 3.04
CA ASN A 105 13.63 10.02 2.93
C ASN A 105 13.17 10.57 4.29
N ASN A 106 13.70 10.01 5.38
CA ASN A 106 13.49 10.47 6.75
C ASN A 106 14.37 11.67 7.15
N ARG A 107 15.29 12.14 6.28
CA ARG A 107 16.29 13.19 6.60
C ARG A 107 15.86 14.62 6.29
N PHE A 108 14.68 14.83 5.71
CA PHE A 108 14.12 16.15 5.48
C PHE A 108 13.19 16.50 6.66
N GLU A 109 13.77 16.85 7.81
CA GLU A 109 13.09 17.60 8.88
C GLU A 109 13.37 19.10 8.73
#